data_AF-A0A1Q7EFU2-F1
#
_entry.id   AF-A0A1Q7EFU2-F1
#
_cell.length_a   1.000
_cell.length_b   1.000
_cell.length_c   1.000
_cell.angle_alpha   90.00
_cell.angle_beta   90.00
_cell.angle_gamma   90.00
#
_symmetry.space_group_name_H-M   'P 1'
#
loop_
_entity.id
_entity.type
_entity.pdbx_description
1 polymer ?
#
loop_
_entity_poly.entity_id
_entity_poly.type
_entity_poly.pdbx_seq_one_letter_code
_entity_poly.pdbx_strand_id
1 'polypeptide(L)'
;MTRATIATLAALFLAGTAAVAVARFFGGSGSRGSILASVTAHWLGAYALWTFAGGLALRYGVLSVYDGTLFGLLALAMGFWQYRTRLRAGREPALAIFVGGQLAWLAIVGAQNGLLGP
;
A
#
# COMPACT_ATOMS: atom_id res chain seq x y z
N MET A 1 10.72 13.20 -22.55
CA MET A 1 9.63 12.85 -21.62
C MET A 1 8.31 12.96 -22.36
N THR A 2 7.52 11.90 -22.42
CA THR A 2 6.24 11.88 -23.16
C THR A 2 5.11 12.44 -22.30
N ARG A 3 4.05 13.00 -22.91
CA ARG A 3 2.86 13.54 -22.20
C ARG A 3 2.26 12.53 -21.22
N ALA A 4 2.39 11.23 -21.52
CA ALA A 4 1.99 10.13 -20.65
C ALA A 4 2.81 10.06 -19.36
N THR A 5 4.13 10.25 -19.41
CA THR A 5 4.99 10.28 -18.22
C THR A 5 4.59 11.39 -17.26
N ILE A 6 4.24 12.57 -17.78
CA ILE A 6 3.79 13.73 -16.99
C ILE A 6 2.45 13.43 -16.32
N ALA A 7 1.51 12.83 -17.05
CA ALA A 7 0.21 12.44 -16.50
C ALA A 7 0.35 11.39 -15.38
N THR A 8 1.24 10.40 -15.55
CA THR A 8 1.54 9.39 -14.54
C THR A 8 2.16 10.00 -13.28
N LEU A 9 3.15 10.89 -13.43
CA LEU A 9 3.78 11.57 -12.31
C LEU A 9 2.79 12.48 -11.56
N ALA A 10 1.93 13.19 -12.28
CA ALA A 10 0.87 13.99 -11.70
C ALA A 10 -0.16 13.13 -10.94
N ALA A 11 -0.54 11.98 -11.49
CA ALA A 11 -1.44 11.05 -10.82
C ALA A 11 -0.83 10.46 -9.54
N LEU A 12 0.45 10.08 -9.57
CA LEU A 12 1.19 9.62 -8.39
C LEU A 12 1.30 10.71 -7.32
N PHE A 13 1.59 11.94 -7.74
CA PHE A 13 1.65 13.09 -6.85
C PHE A 13 0.30 13.38 -6.20
N LEU A 14 -0.78 13.38 -6.99
CA LEU A 14 -2.15 13.60 -6.48
C LEU A 14 -2.60 12.46 -5.56
N ALA A 15 -2.29 11.20 -5.89
CA ALA A 15 -2.58 10.07 -5.04
C ALA A 15 -1.82 10.13 -3.70
N GLY A 16 -0.54 10.49 -3.74
CA GLY A 16 0.26 10.72 -2.54
C GLY A 16 -0.27 11.87 -1.68
N THR A 17 -0.69 12.97 -2.32
CA THR A 17 -1.27 14.13 -1.64
C THR A 17 -2.62 13.80 -1.00
N ALA A 18 -3.47 13.05 -1.70
CA ALA A 18 -4.74 12.56 -1.17
C ALA A 18 -4.53 11.62 0.02
N ALA A 19 -3.56 10.70 -0.05
CA ALA A 19 -3.23 9.81 1.06
C ALA A 19 -2.74 10.57 2.30
N VAL A 20 -1.90 11.60 2.12
CA VAL A 20 -1.41 12.46 3.21
C VAL A 20 -2.56 13.31 3.81
N ALA A 21 -3.45 13.84 2.97
CA ALA A 21 -4.61 14.60 3.41
C ALA A 21 -5.57 13.73 4.23
N VAL A 22 -5.88 12.52 3.76
CA VAL A 22 -6.71 11.55 4.48
C VAL A 22 -6.05 11.18 5.83
N ALA A 23 -4.75 10.90 5.84
CA ALA A 23 -4.03 10.58 7.08
C ALA A 23 -4.04 11.73 8.11
N ARG A 24 -4.02 12.99 7.66
CA ARG A 24 -4.11 14.19 8.51
C ARG A 24 -5.51 14.42 9.06
N PHE A 25 -6.56 14.16 8.27
CA PHE A 25 -7.95 14.35 8.69
C PHE A 25 -8.40 13.36 9.78
N PHE A 26 -7.90 12.11 9.76
CA PHE A 26 -8.25 11.10 10.76
C PHE A 26 -7.33 11.10 12.01
N GLY A 27 -6.33 11.98 12.08
CA GLY A 27 -5.35 12.02 13.19
C GLY A 27 -5.87 12.58 14.52
N GLY A 28 -7.14 13.01 14.60
CA GLY A 28 -7.63 13.87 15.69
C GLY A 28 -8.13 13.19 16.97
N SER A 29 -8.41 11.89 16.99
CA SER A 29 -8.82 11.22 18.25
C SER A 29 -8.27 9.80 18.36
N GLY A 30 -7.79 9.41 19.53
CA GLY A 30 -7.34 8.04 19.85
C GLY A 30 -8.49 7.02 19.94
N SER A 31 -9.68 7.35 19.43
CA SER A 31 -10.84 6.47 19.46
C SER A 31 -10.64 5.26 18.54
N ARG A 32 -11.26 4.12 18.88
CA ARG A 32 -11.15 2.87 18.09
C ARG A 32 -11.60 3.07 16.63
N GLY A 33 -12.63 3.87 16.40
CA GLY A 33 -13.13 4.18 15.05
C GLY A 33 -12.14 4.98 14.22
N SER A 34 -11.47 5.97 14.82
CA SER A 34 -10.40 6.74 14.17
C SER A 34 -9.21 5.86 13.80
N ILE A 35 -8.82 4.95 14.69
CA ILE A 35 -7.75 3.98 14.42
C ILE A 35 -8.13 3.08 13.25
N LEU A 36 -9.36 2.55 13.22
CA LEU A 36 -9.84 1.72 12.12
C LEU A 36 -9.83 2.49 10.80
N ALA A 37 -10.40 3.70 10.76
CA ALA A 37 -10.42 4.54 9.57
C ALA A 37 -9.00 4.83 9.05
N SER A 38 -8.07 5.15 9.95
CA SER A 38 -6.66 5.35 9.60
C SER A 38 -6.02 4.10 9.01
N VAL A 39 -6.22 2.93 9.60
CA VAL A 39 -5.68 1.66 9.08
C VAL A 39 -6.27 1.36 7.70
N THR A 40 -7.59 1.47 7.54
CA THR A 40 -8.26 1.28 6.26
C THR A 40 -7.72 2.23 5.19
N ALA A 41 -7.52 3.50 5.53
CA ALA A 41 -6.96 4.49 4.60
C ALA A 41 -5.53 4.13 4.16
N HIS A 42 -4.67 3.68 5.09
CA HIS A 42 -3.32 3.24 4.74
C HIS A 42 -3.33 2.08 3.75
N TRP A 43 -4.14 1.05 4.00
CA TRP A 43 -4.18 -0.14 3.14
C TRP A 43 -4.89 0.09 1.81
N LEU A 44 -5.95 0.90 1.80
CA LEU A 44 -6.62 1.29 0.56
C LEU A 44 -5.71 2.15 -0.32
N GLY A 45 -4.99 3.10 0.30
CA GLY A 45 -3.99 3.91 -0.40
C GLY A 45 -2.86 3.06 -0.97
N ALA A 46 -2.34 2.11 -0.18
CA ALA A 46 -1.36 1.15 -0.65
C ALA A 46 -1.90 0.29 -1.79
N TYR A 47 -3.15 -0.19 -1.72
CA TYR A 47 -3.78 -1.00 -2.77
C TYR A 47 -3.89 -0.26 -4.08
N ALA A 48 -4.34 0.99 -4.04
CA ALA A 48 -4.42 1.83 -5.22
C ALA A 48 -3.03 2.08 -5.83
N LEU A 49 -2.03 2.42 -4.99
CA LEU A 49 -0.66 2.69 -5.43
C LEU A 49 0.01 1.46 -6.02
N TRP A 50 -0.08 0.31 -5.36
CA TRP A 50 0.50 -0.94 -5.84
C TRP A 50 -0.17 -1.43 -7.11
N THR A 51 -1.50 -1.41 -7.18
CA THR A 51 -2.22 -1.83 -8.40
C THR A 51 -1.89 -0.94 -9.58
N PHE A 52 -1.79 0.37 -9.35
CA PHE A 52 -1.36 1.30 -10.38
C PHE A 52 0.08 1.07 -10.80
N ALA A 53 1.02 1.01 -9.86
CA ALA A 53 2.44 0.82 -10.13
C ALA A 53 2.72 -0.53 -10.80
N GLY A 54 2.10 -1.61 -10.30
CA GLY A 54 2.19 -2.95 -10.88
C GLY A 54 1.61 -3.01 -12.29
N GLY A 55 0.44 -2.42 -12.52
CA GLY A 55 -0.14 -2.31 -13.87
C GLY A 55 0.71 -1.49 -14.83
N LEU A 56 1.34 -0.41 -14.34
CA LEU A 56 2.27 0.39 -15.12
C LEU A 56 3.55 -0.40 -15.46
N ALA A 57 4.07 -1.14 -14.49
CA ALA A 57 5.26 -1.97 -14.66
C ALA A 57 5.01 -3.14 -15.63
N LEU A 58 3.81 -3.76 -15.60
CA LEU A 58 3.38 -4.71 -16.63
C LEU A 58 3.32 -4.05 -18.01
N ARG A 59 2.70 -2.87 -18.11
CA ARG A 59 2.53 -2.16 -19.39
C ARG A 59 3.87 -1.82 -20.06
N TYR A 60 4.91 -1.53 -19.29
CA TYR A 60 6.25 -1.22 -19.80
C TYR A 60 7.19 -2.42 -19.82
N GLY A 61 6.72 -3.64 -19.52
CA GLY A 61 7.52 -4.86 -19.57
C GLY A 61 8.57 -4.98 -18.46
N VAL A 62 8.44 -4.22 -17.36
CA VAL A 62 9.30 -4.33 -16.18
C VAL A 62 8.91 -5.57 -15.36
N LEU A 63 7.62 -5.90 -15.31
CA LEU A 63 7.08 -7.14 -14.73
C LEU A 63 6.46 -7.99 -15.84
N SER A 64 6.51 -9.31 -15.67
CA SER A 64 5.80 -10.29 -16.50
C SER A 64 4.42 -10.63 -15.92
N VAL A 65 4.28 -10.63 -14.58
CA VAL A 65 3.01 -10.91 -13.90
C VAL A 65 2.81 -9.99 -12.71
N TYR A 66 1.56 -9.56 -12.48
CA TYR A 66 1.17 -8.80 -11.31
C TYR A 66 -0.30 -9.08 -10.98
N ASP A 67 -0.58 -9.54 -9.75
CA ASP A 67 -1.93 -9.81 -9.26
C ASP A 67 -2.31 -8.82 -8.16
N GLY A 68 -3.11 -7.81 -8.51
CA GLY A 68 -3.63 -6.84 -7.54
C GLY A 68 -4.62 -7.45 -6.54
N THR A 69 -5.33 -8.53 -6.91
CA THR A 69 -6.30 -9.19 -6.04
C THR A 69 -5.59 -9.82 -4.84
N LEU A 70 -4.45 -10.48 -5.10
CA LEU A 70 -3.62 -11.07 -4.06
C LEU A 70 -3.10 -10.01 -3.07
N PHE A 71 -2.71 -8.83 -3.57
CA PHE A 71 -2.38 -7.70 -2.68
C PHE A 71 -3.56 -7.29 -1.81
N GLY A 72 -4.77 -7.25 -2.36
CA GLY A 72 -5.99 -6.94 -1.62
C GLY A 72 -6.22 -7.90 -0.44
N LEU A 73 -6.02 -9.20 -0.65
CA LEU A 73 -6.14 -10.21 0.42
C LEU A 73 -5.07 -10.01 1.50
N LEU A 74 -3.82 -9.76 1.09
CA LEU A 74 -2.74 -9.44 2.02
C LEU A 74 -3.04 -8.18 2.82
N ALA A 75 -3.56 -7.14 2.17
CA ALA A 75 -3.91 -5.86 2.79
C ALA A 75 -5.01 -6.02 3.85
N LEU A 76 -6.00 -6.87 3.60
CA LEU A 76 -7.03 -7.19 4.61
C LEU A 76 -6.45 -7.91 5.82
N ALA A 77 -5.64 -8.95 5.60
CA ALA A 77 -5.02 -9.73 6.69
C ALA A 77 -4.06 -8.87 7.53
N MET A 78 -3.15 -8.16 6.87
CA MET A 78 -2.16 -7.31 7.52
C MET A 78 -2.80 -6.06 8.14
N GLY A 79 -3.86 -5.52 7.54
CA GLY A 79 -4.66 -4.44 8.12
C GLY A 79 -5.36 -4.85 9.41
N PHE A 80 -5.92 -6.05 9.46
CA PHE A 80 -6.47 -6.59 10.70
C PHE A 80 -5.39 -6.71 11.80
N TRP A 81 -4.22 -7.26 11.47
CA TRP A 81 -3.11 -7.33 12.41
C TRP A 81 -2.61 -5.95 12.85
N GLN A 82 -2.47 -5.00 11.91
CA GLN A 82 -2.06 -3.64 12.22
C GLN A 82 -3.03 -2.98 13.18
N TYR A 83 -4.34 -3.12 12.97
CA TYR A 83 -5.37 -2.60 13.86
C TYR A 83 -5.25 -3.20 15.27
N ARG A 84 -5.13 -4.52 15.36
CA ARG A 84 -4.98 -5.23 16.65
C ARG A 84 -3.71 -4.81 17.39
N THR A 85 -2.60 -4.69 16.68
CA THR A 85 -1.32 -4.22 17.22
C THR A 85 -1.43 -2.77 17.66
N ARG A 86 -2.14 -1.91 16.91
CA ARG A 86 -2.35 -0.51 17.28
C ARG A 86 -3.11 -0.34 18.58
N LEU A 87 -4.09 -1.22 18.84
CA LEU A 87 -4.85 -1.23 20.09
C LEU A 87 -4.06 -1.79 21.28
N ARG A 88 -3.10 -2.71 21.05
CA ARG A 88 -2.38 -3.42 22.12
C ARG A 88 -1.02 -2.81 22.46
N ALA A 89 -0.26 -2.43 21.45
CA ALA A 89 1.15 -2.06 21.55
C ALA A 89 1.43 -0.63 21.05
N GLY A 90 0.39 0.11 20.66
CA GLY A 90 0.52 1.51 20.24
C GLY A 90 0.97 1.70 18.80
N ARG A 91 1.47 2.90 18.50
CA ARG A 91 1.66 3.40 17.12
C ARG A 91 2.80 2.74 16.37
N GLU A 92 3.98 2.72 16.96
CA GLU A 92 5.19 2.26 16.28
C GLU A 92 5.13 0.78 15.89
N PRO A 93 4.73 -0.15 16.79
CA PRO A 93 4.65 -1.56 16.40
C PRO A 93 3.61 -1.81 15.31
N ALA A 94 2.51 -1.05 15.29
CA ALA A 94 1.52 -1.12 14.23
C ALA A 94 2.06 -0.63 12.88
N LEU A 95 2.89 0.42 12.86
CA LEU A 95 3.54 0.88 11.63
C LEU A 95 4.53 -0.16 11.09
N ALA A 96 5.22 -0.88 11.98
CA ALA A 96 6.10 -1.97 11.56
C ALA A 96 5.33 -3.07 10.80
N ILE A 97 4.09 -3.39 11.20
CA ILE A 97 3.22 -4.32 10.45
C ILE A 97 2.91 -3.80 9.05
N PHE A 98 2.59 -2.50 8.92
CA PHE A 98 2.31 -1.90 7.62
C PHE A 98 3.53 -1.96 6.69
N VAL A 99 4.69 -1.52 7.16
CA VAL A 99 5.95 -1.55 6.40
C VAL A 99 6.35 -2.98 6.07
N GLY A 100 6.27 -3.89 7.04
CA GLY A 100 6.54 -5.32 6.85
C GLY A 100 5.64 -5.94 5.78
N GLY A 101 4.37 -5.55 5.73
CA GLY A 101 3.46 -5.98 4.66
C GLY A 101 3.83 -5.43 3.28
N GLN A 102 4.31 -4.18 3.19
CA GLN A 102 4.82 -3.65 1.91
C GLN A 102 6.06 -4.41 1.44
N LEU A 103 6.98 -4.73 2.35
CA LEU A 103 8.19 -5.50 2.04
C LEU A 103 7.86 -6.95 1.66
N ALA A 104 6.92 -7.58 2.37
CA ALA A 104 6.44 -8.92 2.04
C ALA A 104 5.81 -8.94 0.64
N TRP A 105 4.99 -7.93 0.31
CA TRP A 105 4.41 -7.84 -1.03
C TRP A 105 5.47 -7.64 -2.12
N LEU A 106 6.44 -6.76 -1.89
CA LEU A 106 7.57 -6.57 -2.81
C LEU A 106 8.33 -7.88 -3.05
N ALA A 107 8.58 -8.66 -1.99
CA ALA A 107 9.21 -9.97 -2.10
C ALA A 107 8.37 -10.96 -2.90
N ILE A 108 7.05 -11.00 -2.71
CA ILE A 108 6.12 -11.84 -3.48
C ILE A 108 6.14 -11.46 -4.96
N VAL A 109 6.01 -10.17 -5.28
CA VAL A 109 6.08 -9.68 -6.68
C VAL A 109 7.43 -10.02 -7.29
N GLY A 110 8.53 -9.85 -6.55
CA GLY A 110 9.85 -10.26 -7.00
C GLY A 110 9.92 -11.76 -7.31
N ALA A 111 9.46 -12.61 -6.39
CA ALA A 111 9.42 -14.06 -6.58
C ALA A 111 8.63 -14.46 -7.84
N GLN A 112 7.44 -13.88 -8.02
CA GLN A 112 6.58 -14.13 -9.18
C GLN A 112 7.22 -13.72 -10.52
N ASN A 113 8.19 -12.81 -10.48
CA ASN A 113 8.87 -12.28 -11.65
C ASN A 113 10.34 -12.75 -11.74
N GLY A 114 10.71 -13.82 -11.02
CA GLY A 114 12.00 -14.51 -11.16
C GLY A 114 13.19 -13.87 -10.43
N LEU A 115 12.95 -12.91 -9.53
CA LEU A 115 14.02 -12.24 -8.75
C LEU A 115 14.68 -13.15 -7.69
N LEU A 116 14.09 -14.30 -7.37
CA LEU A 116 14.60 -15.22 -6.33
C LEU A 116 15.34 -16.46 -6.90
N GLY A 117 15.62 -16.49 -8.20
CA GLY A 117 16.31 -17.60 -8.87
C GLY A 117 15.38 -18.47 -9.73
N PRO A 118 15.94 -19.34 -10.59
CA PRO A 118 15.18 -20.26 -11.44
C PRO A 118 14.39 -21.32 -10.66
#